data_AF-A0A1Y6F158-F1
#
_entry.id   AF-A0A1Y6F158-F1
#
_cell.length_a   1.000
_cell.length_b   1.000
_cell.length_c   1.000
_cell.angle_alpha   90.00
_cell.angle_beta   90.00
_cell.angle_gamma   90.00
#
_symmetry.space_group_name_H-M   'P 1'
#
loop_
_entity.id
_entity.type
_entity.pdbx_description
1 polymer ?
#
loop_
_entity_poly.entity_id
_entity_poly.type
_entity_poly.pdbx_seq_one_letter_code
_entity_poly.pdbx_strand_id
1 'polypeptide(L)'
;MRVFNGLSFEKLLLVGVIAVFLLGPDKLPSYAAKLGRLVRTLRDYADGAKVRMKEEMGPEFDEVDWKKLDPRQYDPRRIIREALLDDSPAVVAPVIKPVSRPEPAYLSRQKDAVPSQPIDATATPFDSEST
;
A
#
# COMPACT_ATOMS: atom_id res chain seq x y z
N MET A 1 -13.32 14.50 14.49
CA MET A 1 -13.52 13.83 13.19
C MET A 1 -12.62 12.59 13.17
N ARG A 2 -13.18 11.39 13.43
CA ARG A 2 -12.40 10.15 13.42
C ARG A 2 -12.13 9.77 11.96
N VAL A 3 -10.94 10.09 11.47
CA VAL A 3 -10.42 9.53 10.22
C VAL A 3 -9.92 8.12 10.53
N PHE A 4 -10.69 7.12 10.13
CA PHE A 4 -10.31 5.72 10.24
C PHE A 4 -9.13 5.46 9.28
N ASN A 5 -7.94 5.15 9.82
CA ASN A 5 -6.70 4.88 9.06
C ASN A 5 -6.64 3.45 8.45
N GLY A 6 -7.78 2.93 7.99
CA GLY A 6 -7.85 1.58 7.43
C GLY A 6 -8.80 1.51 6.26
N LEU A 7 -8.54 0.56 5.36
CA LEU A 7 -9.40 0.15 4.27
C LEU A 7 -10.66 -0.50 4.85
N SER A 8 -11.54 0.32 5.43
CA SER A 8 -12.80 -0.16 6.02
C SER A 8 -13.73 -0.67 4.93
N PHE A 9 -14.59 -1.65 5.25
CA PHE A 9 -15.57 -2.20 4.30
C PHE A 9 -16.42 -1.11 3.64
N GLU A 10 -16.84 -0.11 4.40
CA GLU A 10 -17.55 1.08 3.90
C GLU A 10 -16.78 1.79 2.77
N LYS A 11 -15.46 1.96 2.94
CA LYS A 11 -14.62 2.62 1.93
C LYS A 11 -14.43 1.76 0.69
N LEU A 12 -14.31 0.44 0.85
CA LEU A 12 -14.28 -0.49 -0.29
C LEU A 12 -15.59 -0.43 -1.08
N LEU A 13 -16.74 -0.36 -0.40
CA LEU A 13 -18.03 -0.20 -1.04
C LEU A 13 -18.10 1.14 -1.80
N LEU A 14 -17.69 2.23 -1.15
CA LEU A 14 -17.63 3.57 -1.78
C LEU A 14 -16.75 3.57 -3.03
N VAL A 15 -15.54 3.03 -2.95
CA VAL A 15 -14.62 2.91 -4.10
C VAL A 15 -15.23 2.02 -5.19
N GLY A 16 -15.90 0.92 -4.82
CA GLY A 16 -16.60 0.06 -5.75
C GLY A 16 -17.71 0.80 -6.52
N VAL A 17 -18.53 1.58 -5.82
CA VAL A 17 -19.57 2.41 -6.45
C VAL A 17 -18.95 3.43 -7.40
N ILE A 18 -17.89 4.13 -6.97
CA ILE A 18 -17.16 5.07 -7.82
C ILE A 18 -16.63 4.37 -9.07
N ALA A 19 -16.00 3.20 -8.93
CA ALA A 19 -15.50 2.42 -10.06
C ALA A 19 -16.61 2.01 -11.03
N VAL A 20 -17.80 1.64 -10.53
CA VAL A 20 -18.98 1.35 -11.35
C VAL A 20 -19.39 2.57 -12.17
N PHE A 21 -19.39 3.76 -11.59
CA PHE A 21 -19.73 4.99 -12.32
C PHE A 21 -18.69 5.36 -13.38
N LEU A 22 -17.39 5.21 -13.09
CA LEU A 22 -16.34 5.57 -14.05
C LEU A 22 -16.25 4.58 -15.23
N LEU A 23 -16.31 3.28 -14.95
CA LEU A 23 -16.11 2.23 -15.97
C LEU A 23 -17.44 1.76 -16.60
N GLY A 24 -18.55 1.94 -15.89
CA GLY A 24 -19.87 1.40 -16.22
C GLY A 24 -20.11 0.01 -15.61
N PRO A 25 -21.32 -0.27 -15.08
CA PRO A 25 -21.66 -1.55 -14.46
C PRO A 25 -21.55 -2.74 -15.43
N ASP A 26 -21.80 -2.52 -16.72
CA ASP A 26 -21.74 -3.58 -17.74
C ASP A 26 -20.31 -4.02 -18.07
N LYS A 27 -19.33 -3.12 -17.92
CA LYS A 27 -17.93 -3.39 -18.30
C LYS A 27 -17.11 -3.98 -17.16
N LEU A 28 -17.42 -3.63 -15.91
CA LEU A 28 -16.75 -4.17 -14.72
C LEU A 28 -16.67 -5.70 -14.66
N PRO A 29 -17.75 -6.48 -14.85
CA PRO A 29 -17.67 -7.94 -14.77
C PRO A 29 -16.75 -8.52 -15.84
N SER A 30 -16.73 -7.92 -17.04
CA SER A 30 -15.80 -8.29 -18.11
C SER A 30 -14.34 -8.01 -17.71
N TYR A 31 -14.03 -6.85 -17.11
CA TYR A 31 -12.67 -6.55 -16.65
C TYR A 31 -12.24 -7.41 -15.46
N ALA A 32 -13.13 -7.65 -14.50
CA ALA A 32 -12.88 -8.55 -13.38
C ALA A 32 -12.59 -9.98 -13.87
N ALA A 33 -13.35 -10.46 -14.87
CA ALA A 33 -13.09 -11.76 -15.50
C ALA A 33 -11.72 -11.81 -16.18
N LYS A 34 -11.30 -10.74 -16.88
CA LYS A 34 -9.96 -10.65 -17.50
C LYS A 34 -8.85 -10.67 -16.45
N LEU A 35 -8.99 -9.89 -15.39
CA LEU A 35 -8.04 -9.90 -14.27
C LEU A 35 -7.97 -11.28 -13.61
N GLY A 36 -9.11 -11.92 -13.37
CA GLY A 36 -9.15 -13.27 -12.79
C GLY A 36 -8.45 -14.31 -13.67
N ARG A 37 -8.63 -14.23 -14.99
CA ARG A 37 -7.89 -15.08 -15.94
C ARG A 37 -6.39 -14.81 -15.87
N LEU A 38 -5.98 -13.54 -15.87
CA LEU A 38 -4.57 -13.16 -15.76
C LEU A 38 -3.93 -13.69 -14.47
N VAL A 39 -4.59 -13.50 -13.32
CA VAL A 39 -4.11 -13.99 -12.03
C VAL A 39 -3.97 -15.51 -12.04
N ARG A 40 -4.94 -16.23 -12.63
CA ARG A 40 -4.85 -17.69 -12.74
C ARG A 40 -3.70 -18.12 -13.62
N THR A 41 -3.54 -17.49 -14.78
CA THR A 41 -2.41 -17.74 -15.67
C THR A 41 -1.07 -17.47 -14.97
N LEU A 42 -0.93 -16.33 -14.27
CA LEU A 42 0.28 -16.02 -13.50
C LEU A 42 0.56 -17.07 -12.42
N ARG A 43 -0.48 -17.55 -11.74
CA ARG A 43 -0.36 -18.63 -10.77
C ARG A 43 0.12 -19.92 -11.44
N ASP A 44 -0.48 -20.32 -12.55
CA ASP A 44 -0.10 -21.55 -13.27
C ASP A 44 1.37 -21.47 -13.74
N TYR A 45 1.82 -20.28 -14.18
CA TYR A 45 3.23 -20.03 -14.50
C TYR A 45 4.14 -20.11 -13.28
N ALA A 46 3.75 -19.54 -12.14
CA ALA A 46 4.53 -19.59 -10.90
C ALA A 46 4.64 -21.03 -10.37
N ASP A 47 3.55 -21.79 -10.41
CA ASP A 47 3.51 -23.19 -10.00
C ASP A 47 4.42 -24.03 -10.92
N GLY A 48 4.38 -23.82 -12.24
CA GLY A 48 5.26 -24.51 -13.19
C GLY A 48 6.74 -24.16 -13.01
N ALA A 49 7.05 -22.88 -12.74
CA ALA A 49 8.42 -22.46 -12.43
C ALA A 49 8.93 -23.11 -11.13
N LYS A 50 8.09 -23.19 -10.09
CA LYS A 50 8.42 -23.85 -8.83
C LYS A 50 8.72 -25.35 -9.01
N VAL A 51 8.00 -26.05 -9.88
CA VAL A 51 8.25 -27.47 -10.19
C VAL A 51 9.63 -27.65 -10.82
N ARG A 52 9.95 -26.89 -11.88
CA ARG A 52 11.28 -26.97 -12.52
C ARG A 52 12.43 -26.59 -11.59
N MET A 53 12.20 -25.57 -10.77
CA MET A 53 13.17 -25.09 -9.80
C MET A 53 13.43 -26.13 -8.69
N LYS A 54 12.41 -26.90 -8.30
CA LYS A 54 12.52 -28.04 -7.38
C LYS A 54 13.25 -29.23 -8.00
N GLU A 55 13.08 -29.47 -9.31
CA GLU A 55 13.76 -30.54 -10.04
C GLU A 55 15.26 -30.28 -10.20
N GLU A 56 15.68 -29.02 -10.41
CA GLU A 56 17.09 -28.67 -10.65
C GLU A 56 17.91 -28.40 -9.38
N MET A 57 17.31 -27.89 -8.30
CA MET A 57 18.06 -27.57 -7.06
C MET A 57 18.09 -28.69 -6.01
N GLY A 58 17.37 -29.80 -6.23
CA GLY A 58 17.34 -30.91 -5.29
C GLY A 58 16.64 -30.59 -3.96
N PRO A 59 16.62 -31.54 -3.01
CA PRO A 59 15.87 -31.45 -1.74
C PRO A 59 16.27 -30.28 -0.83
N GLU A 60 17.35 -29.57 -1.15
CA GLU A 60 17.83 -28.36 -0.48
C GLU A 60 16.84 -27.16 -0.63
N PHE A 61 15.89 -27.22 -1.57
CA PHE A 61 14.89 -26.16 -1.81
C PHE A 61 13.62 -26.25 -0.94
N ASP A 62 13.50 -27.30 -0.11
CA ASP A 62 12.36 -27.50 0.81
C ASP A 62 12.44 -26.63 2.09
N GLU A 63 13.59 -26.00 2.37
CA GLU A 63 13.78 -25.14 3.56
C GLU A 63 13.26 -23.71 3.37
N VAL A 64 13.10 -23.24 2.12
CA VAL A 64 12.57 -21.90 1.84
C VAL A 64 11.05 -21.91 1.91
N ASP A 65 10.51 -22.10 3.11
CA ASP A 65 9.32 -21.44 3.68
C ASP A 65 8.07 -21.17 2.79
N TRP A 66 7.83 -21.97 1.75
CA TRP A 66 6.66 -21.81 0.87
C TRP A 66 5.33 -22.05 1.58
N LYS A 67 5.38 -22.72 2.74
CA LYS A 67 4.22 -23.00 3.59
C LYS A 67 3.68 -21.74 4.27
N LYS A 68 4.50 -20.69 4.43
CA LYS A 68 4.06 -19.36 4.89
C LYS A 68 3.45 -18.50 3.77
N LEU A 69 3.68 -18.87 2.51
CA LEU A 69 3.20 -18.14 1.33
C LEU A 69 2.00 -18.81 0.65
N ASP A 70 1.48 -19.92 1.16
CA ASP A 70 0.29 -20.58 0.59
C ASP A 70 -0.99 -19.81 0.98
N PRO A 71 -1.63 -19.09 0.04
CA PRO A 71 -2.80 -18.27 0.33
C PRO A 71 -4.03 -19.09 0.73
N ARG A 72 -4.02 -20.42 0.56
CA ARG A 72 -5.13 -21.31 0.95
C ARG A 72 -5.07 -21.75 2.41
N GLN A 73 -3.93 -21.53 3.08
CA GLN A 73 -3.79 -21.73 4.52
C GLN A 73 -4.49 -20.61 5.33
N TYR A 74 -4.96 -19.55 4.66
CA TYR A 74 -5.84 -18.55 5.24
C TYR A 74 -7.29 -19.06 5.18
N ASP A 75 -7.64 -20.00 6.06
CA ASP A 75 -9.00 -20.55 6.14
C ASP A 75 -9.89 -19.60 6.97
N PRO A 76 -10.79 -18.82 6.34
CA PRO A 76 -11.56 -17.77 7.02
C PRO A 76 -12.47 -18.34 8.12
N ARG A 77 -12.86 -19.61 8.00
CA ARG A 77 -13.68 -20.30 9.00
C ARG A 77 -12.96 -20.47 10.33
N ARG A 78 -11.62 -20.56 10.31
CA ARG A 78 -10.80 -20.68 11.52
C ARG A 78 -10.76 -19.36 12.29
N ILE A 79 -10.60 -18.24 11.59
CA ILE A 79 -10.60 -16.88 12.16
C ILE A 79 -11.94 -16.56 12.84
N ILE A 80 -13.06 -16.95 12.22
CA ILE A 80 -14.40 -16.75 12.79
C ILE A 80 -14.63 -17.63 14.03
N ARG A 81 -14.13 -18.87 14.03
CA ARG A 81 -14.22 -19.77 15.18
C ARG A 81 -13.41 -19.25 16.37
N GLU A 82 -12.20 -18.77 16.12
CA GLU A 82 -11.36 -18.16 17.15
C GLU A 82 -12.04 -16.89 17.73
N ALA A 83 -12.73 -16.10 16.90
CA ALA A 83 -13.51 -14.94 17.38
C ALA A 83 -14.81 -15.27 18.14
N LEU A 84 -15.42 -16.44 17.89
CA LEU A 84 -16.62 -16.91 18.58
C LEU A 84 -16.32 -17.69 19.88
N LEU A 85 -15.14 -18.30 19.98
CA LEU A 85 -14.72 -19.06 21.17
C LEU A 85 -14.03 -18.18 22.23
N ASP A 86 -13.54 -16.98 21.87
CA ASP A 86 -12.82 -16.07 22.79
C ASP A 86 -13.71 -14.95 23.36
N ASP A 87 -15.04 -15.10 23.31
CA ASP A 87 -15.98 -14.16 23.96
C ASP A 87 -16.03 -14.44 25.48
N SER A 88 -14.99 -13.98 26.17
CA SER A 88 -15.03 -13.65 27.60
C SER A 88 -14.63 -12.18 27.77
N PRO A 89 -15.53 -11.29 28.21
CA PRO A 89 -15.37 -9.85 28.03
C PRO A 89 -14.43 -9.24 29.08
N ALA A 90 -13.20 -8.89 28.68
CA ALA A 90 -12.38 -7.95 29.43
C ALA A 90 -12.07 -6.73 28.56
N VAL A 91 -12.80 -5.65 28.85
CA VAL A 91 -12.56 -4.30 28.32
C VAL A 91 -11.15 -3.87 28.74
N VAL A 92 -10.18 -3.93 27.83
CA VAL A 92 -8.88 -3.28 27.99
C VAL A 92 -8.71 -2.23 26.92
N ALA A 93 -9.05 -0.99 27.28
CA ALA A 93 -8.80 0.18 26.47
C ALA A 93 -7.28 0.36 26.29
N PRO A 94 -6.76 0.50 25.05
CA PRO A 94 -5.34 0.73 24.86
C PRO A 94 -4.99 2.18 25.26
N VAL A 95 -4.22 2.33 26.34
CA VAL A 95 -3.57 3.59 26.70
C VAL A 95 -2.44 3.84 25.70
N ILE A 96 -2.67 4.76 24.75
CA ILE A 96 -1.64 5.20 23.80
C ILE A 96 -0.88 6.36 24.45
N LYS A 97 0.37 6.15 24.82
CA LYS A 97 1.29 7.24 25.18
C LYS A 97 1.69 7.98 23.89
N PRO A 98 1.54 9.31 23.80
CA PRO A 98 1.89 10.04 22.59
C PRO A 98 3.42 10.05 22.41
N VAL A 99 3.88 9.49 21.29
CA VAL A 99 5.24 9.69 20.79
C VAL A 99 5.39 11.16 20.39
N SER A 100 6.26 11.88 21.08
CA SER A 100 6.66 13.24 20.72
C SER A 100 7.28 13.23 19.32
N ARG A 101 6.60 13.88 18.37
CA ARG A 101 7.08 14.06 17.00
C ARG A 101 8.28 15.02 17.02
N PRO A 102 9.46 14.63 16.50
CA PRO A 102 10.55 15.58 16.34
C PRO A 102 10.15 16.62 15.28
N GLU A 103 10.21 17.88 15.68
CA GLU A 103 9.94 19.02 14.83
C GLU A 103 11.00 19.11 13.72
N PRO A 104 10.63 19.31 12.46
CA PRO A 104 11.61 19.38 11.41
C PRO A 104 12.46 20.65 11.47
N ALA A 105 13.78 20.47 11.55
CA ALA A 105 14.80 21.52 11.65
C ALA A 105 14.89 22.48 10.43
N TYR A 106 14.06 22.31 9.39
CA TYR A 106 14.05 23.20 8.24
C TYR A 106 13.27 24.51 8.47
N LEU A 107 12.39 24.57 9.48
CA LEU A 107 11.62 25.81 9.76
C LEU A 107 12.44 26.87 10.51
N SER A 108 13.51 26.51 11.22
CA SER A 108 14.33 27.48 11.95
C SER A 108 15.35 28.22 11.08
N ARG A 109 15.75 27.69 9.92
CA ARG A 109 16.76 28.35 9.08
C ARG A 109 16.21 29.52 8.25
N GLN A 110 14.90 29.61 8.08
CA GLN A 110 14.29 30.68 7.29
C GLN A 110 14.06 31.98 8.08
N LYS A 111 14.30 31.97 9.40
CA LYS A 111 14.05 33.14 10.26
C LYS A 111 15.23 34.14 10.33
N ASP A 112 16.45 33.72 9.97
CA ASP A 112 17.66 34.50 10.28
C ASP A 112 18.43 35.05 9.05
N ALA A 113 17.86 35.03 7.85
CA ALA A 113 18.54 35.53 6.65
C ALA A 113 17.65 36.42 5.78
N VAL A 114 17.41 37.64 6.24
CA VAL A 114 16.97 38.76 5.38
C VAL A 114 18.00 39.89 5.50
N PRO A 115 18.92 40.03 4.54
CA PRO A 115 19.57 41.31 4.30
C PRO A 115 18.68 42.11 3.34
N SER A 116 18.05 43.16 3.86
CA SER A 116 17.38 44.19 3.06
C SER A 116 18.43 44.93 2.22
N GLN A 117 18.41 44.75 0.90
CA GLN A 117 19.15 45.63 -0.01
C GLN A 117 18.15 46.42 -0.87
N PRO A 118 18.33 47.74 -1.01
CA PRO A 118 17.45 48.57 -1.84
C PRO A 118 17.65 48.21 -3.31
N ILE A 119 16.54 48.05 -4.02
CA ILE A 119 16.49 47.85 -5.47
C ILE A 119 16.88 49.16 -6.16
N ASP A 120 18.14 49.29 -6.57
CA ASP A 120 18.57 50.38 -7.44
C ASP A 120 18.32 49.99 -8.90
N ALA A 121 17.45 50.76 -9.56
CA ALA A 121 17.01 50.54 -10.92
C ALA A 121 18.06 51.10 -11.90
N THR A 122 18.95 50.24 -12.40
CA THR A 122 19.68 50.53 -13.65
C THR A 122 19.79 49.27 -14.50
N ALA A 123 19.44 49.44 -15.76
CA ALA A 123 19.28 48.41 -16.77
C ALA A 123 20.62 47.89 -17.38
N THR A 124 20.47 46.79 -18.12
CA THR A 124 21.29 46.23 -19.23
C THR A 124 22.23 45.05 -18.91
N PRO A 125 22.56 44.18 -19.89
CA PRO A 125 21.66 43.37 -20.71
C PRO A 125 22.12 41.87 -20.79
N PHE A 126 21.25 41.00 -21.31
CA PHE A 126 21.55 39.57 -21.54
C PHE A 126 22.68 39.37 -22.56
N ASP A 127 23.70 38.59 -22.20
CA ASP A 127 24.77 38.16 -23.10
C ASP A 127 24.36 36.87 -23.84
N SER A 128 24.39 36.95 -25.17
CA SER A 128 24.02 35.88 -26.09
C SER A 128 25.29 35.36 -26.78
N GLU A 129 26.13 34.65 -26.04
CA GLU A 129 27.23 33.87 -26.62
C GLU A 129 27.45 32.56 -25.86
N SER A 130 26.87 31.48 -26.35
CA SER A 130 27.44 30.13 -26.25
C SER A 130 26.86 29.27 -27.37
N THR A 131 27.66 29.11 -28.41
CA THR A 131 27.58 28.08 -29.45
C THR A 131 28.04 26.74 -28.88
#